data_AF-A0A9Q1CV32-F1
#
_entry.id   AF-A0A9Q1CV32-F1
#
_cell.length_a   1.000
_cell.length_b   1.000
_cell.length_c   1.000
_cell.angle_alpha   90.00
_cell.angle_beta   90.00
_cell.angle_gamma   90.00
#
_symmetry.space_group_name_H-M   'P 1'
#
loop_
_entity.id
_entity.type
_entity.pdbx_description
1 polymer ?
#
loop_
_entity_poly.entity_id
_entity_poly.type
_entity_poly.pdbx_seq_one_letter_code
_entity_poly.pdbx_strand_id
1 'polypeptide(L)'
;MSPNCKLQRLGLNSCDLSEESCEIVASALQLSNSPLRDLDLSYNNLGDAGVKLLCAGLMSPNCKLQRLGLNSCDLSEESCEIVASALQSSNSPLRDLDLSNNNLGDAGVKLLCAGLMSPNCKLQRLGLNSCGLREKSCEIVASALQSSNSPLMDLDLSYNNLGDAGVELLCAGLMSPNCKLQRLDLSSNNLGDSGVKLLCAGLISPNCKLQRLDLSYNNLGDAGVKLLCAGLMNPNCKLQRLGLGWCNLTEGCCDVLASVLRSPHSELSDLELRDNELQDSGVRMLSAGLEDPHCKLQRLGLSGCRVTQRGCDSLASALCSNPSHLRELDLRYNHPGDSGVRALSAAKLDTLTLLVEHGGENRIKPGPRKYGCRLTLDPNTANRKLSLSEGNRKVTRTPRRKEPYPDYPERFEPVPQVLCRESVCERCYWEAEFSVSEGGGVNIAVTYKGISRKGVGKDCWFGGNKNSWSLRCDKHRYLSVTMITTDSYLPPPPPTTEQECVMMVLVQECVCVTG
;
A
#
# COMPACT_ATOMS: atom_id res chain seq x y z
N MET A 1 3.35 -0.47 -37.92
CA MET A 1 4.24 -1.52 -37.35
C MET A 1 4.75 -2.42 -38.46
N SER A 2 6.00 -2.91 -38.35
CA SER A 2 6.52 -3.95 -39.26
C SER A 2 5.64 -5.21 -39.20
N PRO A 3 5.33 -5.87 -40.33
CA PRO A 3 4.53 -7.10 -40.35
C PRO A 3 5.15 -8.25 -39.52
N ASN A 4 6.42 -8.13 -39.13
CA ASN A 4 7.13 -9.09 -38.28
C ASN A 4 7.20 -8.67 -36.80
N CYS A 5 6.48 -7.64 -36.37
CA CYS A 5 6.51 -7.23 -34.97
C CYS A 5 5.93 -8.32 -34.07
N LYS A 6 6.64 -8.66 -32.98
CA LYS A 6 6.27 -9.69 -32.00
C LYS A 6 6.03 -9.11 -30.59
N LEU A 7 5.94 -7.79 -30.46
CA LEU A 7 5.86 -7.10 -29.16
C LEU A 7 4.49 -7.32 -28.50
N GLN A 8 4.43 -8.23 -27.52
CA GLN A 8 3.18 -8.54 -26.83
C GLN A 8 2.91 -7.67 -25.60
N ARG A 9 3.96 -7.07 -25.03
CA ARG A 9 3.87 -6.24 -23.83
C ARG A 9 4.60 -4.93 -24.06
N LEU A 10 3.97 -3.82 -23.70
CA LEU A 10 4.53 -2.48 -23.83
C LEU A 10 4.20 -1.69 -22.56
N GLY A 11 5.24 -1.30 -21.82
CA GLY A 11 5.12 -0.36 -20.71
C GLY A 11 5.65 1.00 -21.14
N LEU A 12 4.80 2.01 -21.08
CA LEU A 12 5.12 3.42 -21.30
C LEU A 12 4.72 4.25 -20.07
N ASN A 13 4.88 3.67 -18.90
CA ASN A 13 4.59 4.28 -17.62
C ASN A 13 5.52 5.48 -17.34
N SER A 14 4.96 6.59 -16.86
CA SER A 14 5.70 7.83 -16.56
C SER A 14 6.56 8.35 -17.73
N CYS A 15 6.02 8.31 -18.94
CA CYS A 15 6.72 8.71 -20.17
C CYS A 15 6.30 10.09 -20.70
N ASP A 16 5.56 10.87 -19.91
CA ASP A 16 5.03 12.19 -20.29
C ASP A 16 4.16 12.12 -21.56
N LEU A 17 3.36 11.05 -21.66
CA LEU A 17 2.46 10.84 -22.79
C LEU A 17 1.25 11.79 -22.71
N SER A 18 0.83 12.27 -23.88
CA SER A 18 -0.33 13.13 -24.08
C SER A 18 -1.47 12.41 -24.81
N GLU A 19 -2.59 13.12 -25.03
CA GLU A 19 -3.70 12.66 -25.88
C GLU A 19 -3.25 12.23 -27.29
N GLU A 20 -2.32 12.94 -27.92
CA GLU A 20 -1.80 12.59 -29.26
C GLU A 20 -1.13 11.20 -29.26
N SER A 21 -0.48 10.84 -28.16
CA SER A 21 0.12 9.51 -28.00
C SER A 21 -0.96 8.42 -27.95
N CYS A 22 -2.13 8.72 -27.38
CA CYS A 22 -3.27 7.81 -27.35
C CYS A 22 -3.83 7.53 -28.75
N GLU A 23 -3.83 8.50 -29.65
CA GLU A 23 -4.25 8.29 -31.05
C GLU A 23 -3.34 7.30 -31.77
N ILE A 24 -2.02 7.43 -31.60
CA ILE A 24 -1.03 6.55 -32.20
C ILE A 24 -1.19 5.12 -31.64
N VAL A 25 -1.35 5.00 -30.33
CA VAL A 25 -1.58 3.70 -29.66
C VAL A 25 -2.89 3.08 -30.13
N ALA A 26 -3.98 3.85 -30.18
CA ALA A 26 -5.28 3.38 -30.66
C ALA A 26 -5.20 2.89 -32.11
N SER A 27 -4.50 3.61 -32.97
CA SER A 27 -4.25 3.21 -34.36
C SER A 27 -3.47 1.90 -34.43
N ALA A 28 -2.46 1.72 -33.56
CA ALA A 28 -1.70 0.48 -33.47
C ALA A 28 -2.55 -0.71 -32.99
N LEU A 29 -3.51 -0.49 -32.08
CA LEU A 29 -4.46 -1.52 -31.62
C LEU A 29 -5.41 -1.98 -32.73
N GLN A 30 -5.73 -1.10 -33.69
CA GLN A 30 -6.63 -1.40 -34.80
C GLN A 30 -5.98 -2.22 -35.93
N LEU A 31 -4.64 -2.32 -35.96
CA LEU A 31 -3.92 -3.10 -36.97
C LEU A 31 -4.19 -4.60 -36.78
N SER A 32 -4.64 -5.28 -37.84
CA SER A 32 -4.93 -6.73 -37.84
C SER A 32 -3.75 -7.60 -37.36
N ASN A 33 -2.53 -7.15 -37.66
CA ASN A 33 -1.28 -7.83 -37.32
C ASN A 33 -0.69 -7.39 -35.98
N SER A 34 -1.35 -6.53 -35.21
CA SER A 34 -0.84 -6.12 -33.90
C SER A 34 -0.80 -7.32 -32.93
N PRO A 35 0.36 -7.70 -32.40
CA PRO A 35 0.47 -8.80 -31.44
C PRO A 35 0.20 -8.36 -29.99
N LEU A 36 -0.05 -7.07 -29.75
CA LEU A 36 -0.06 -6.48 -28.41
C LEU A 36 -1.19 -7.06 -27.54
N ARG A 37 -0.83 -7.52 -26.35
CA ARG A 37 -1.73 -8.13 -25.35
C ARG A 37 -1.78 -7.35 -24.04
N ASP A 38 -0.73 -6.59 -23.76
CA ASP A 38 -0.50 -5.96 -22.48
C ASP A 38 0.09 -4.57 -22.72
N LEU A 39 -0.60 -3.56 -22.20
CA LEU A 39 -0.24 -2.16 -22.38
C LEU A 39 -0.37 -1.46 -21.04
N ASP A 40 0.72 -0.91 -20.55
CA ASP A 40 0.74 -0.09 -19.35
C ASP A 40 1.06 1.35 -19.72
N LEU A 41 0.09 2.24 -19.53
CA LEU A 41 0.20 3.68 -19.75
C LEU A 41 0.10 4.46 -18.42
N SER A 42 0.27 3.79 -17.28
CA SER A 42 0.09 4.39 -15.97
C SER A 42 1.02 5.59 -15.74
N TYR A 43 0.58 6.54 -14.90
CA TYR A 43 1.33 7.74 -14.54
C TYR A 43 1.63 8.65 -15.74
N ASN A 44 0.69 8.78 -16.68
CA ASN A 44 0.74 9.75 -17.77
C ASN A 44 -0.53 10.60 -17.76
N ASN A 45 -0.42 11.89 -18.07
CA ASN A 45 -1.58 12.79 -18.04
C ASN A 45 -2.44 12.67 -19.32
N LEU A 46 -3.14 11.53 -19.47
CA LEU A 46 -3.88 11.21 -20.68
C LEU A 46 -5.23 11.95 -20.75
N GLY A 47 -5.89 12.12 -19.60
CA GLY A 47 -7.22 12.68 -19.49
C GLY A 47 -8.31 11.82 -20.15
N ASP A 48 -9.56 12.26 -20.02
CA ASP A 48 -10.72 11.55 -20.58
C ASP A 48 -10.67 11.46 -22.11
N ALA A 49 -10.14 12.48 -22.79
CA ALA A 49 -9.98 12.51 -24.24
C ALA A 49 -9.00 11.43 -24.73
N GLY A 50 -7.88 11.23 -24.04
CA GLY A 50 -6.94 10.15 -24.35
C GLY A 50 -7.58 8.78 -24.20
N VAL A 51 -8.34 8.55 -23.12
CA VAL A 51 -9.07 7.28 -22.90
C VAL A 51 -10.13 7.04 -23.95
N LYS A 52 -10.80 8.09 -24.43
CA LYS A 52 -11.74 8.00 -25.56
C LYS A 52 -11.10 7.43 -26.81
N LEU A 53 -9.92 7.93 -27.18
CA LEU A 53 -9.16 7.44 -28.33
C LEU A 53 -8.72 5.99 -28.13
N LEU A 54 -8.17 5.66 -26.95
CA LEU A 54 -7.76 4.29 -26.62
C LEU A 54 -8.92 3.31 -26.70
N CYS A 55 -10.09 3.68 -26.17
CA CYS A 55 -11.29 2.85 -26.19
C CYS A 55 -11.83 2.63 -27.61
N ALA A 56 -11.69 3.59 -28.53
CA ALA A 56 -11.97 3.36 -29.94
C ALA A 56 -11.08 2.24 -30.51
N GLY A 57 -9.80 2.20 -30.12
CA GLY A 57 -8.89 1.09 -30.43
C GLY A 57 -9.33 -0.25 -29.82
N LEU A 58 -9.76 -0.25 -28.55
CA LEU A 58 -10.24 -1.46 -27.85
C LEU A 58 -11.48 -2.08 -28.50
N MET A 59 -12.37 -1.25 -29.05
CA MET A 59 -13.60 -1.69 -29.71
C MET A 59 -13.37 -2.22 -31.14
N SER A 60 -12.13 -2.13 -31.66
CA SER A 60 -11.77 -2.67 -32.97
C SER A 60 -11.83 -4.20 -33.00
N PRO A 61 -12.37 -4.83 -34.04
CA PRO A 61 -12.38 -6.30 -34.17
C PRO A 61 -10.98 -6.90 -34.29
N ASN A 62 -9.98 -6.08 -34.65
CA ASN A 62 -8.58 -6.50 -34.74
C ASN A 62 -7.85 -6.43 -33.40
N CYS A 63 -8.45 -5.77 -32.40
CA CYS A 63 -7.79 -5.55 -31.12
C CYS A 63 -7.57 -6.89 -30.41
N LYS A 64 -6.40 -7.02 -29.83
CA LYS A 64 -5.91 -8.23 -29.16
C LYS A 64 -5.53 -7.97 -27.71
N LEU A 65 -5.69 -6.73 -27.24
CA LEU A 65 -5.29 -6.28 -25.92
C LEU A 65 -6.15 -6.94 -24.84
N GLN A 66 -5.48 -7.60 -23.89
CA GLN A 66 -6.10 -8.28 -22.76
C GLN A 66 -5.89 -7.55 -21.45
N ARG A 67 -4.83 -6.74 -21.34
CA ARG A 67 -4.51 -5.96 -20.14
C ARG A 67 -4.21 -4.52 -20.49
N LEU A 68 -4.80 -3.61 -19.72
CA LEU A 68 -4.61 -2.18 -19.86
C LEU A 68 -4.40 -1.54 -18.50
N GLY A 69 -3.24 -0.92 -18.30
CA GLY A 69 -2.92 -0.09 -17.13
C GLY A 69 -3.17 1.38 -17.43
N LEU A 70 -4.03 2.02 -16.65
CA LEU A 70 -4.35 3.44 -16.69
C LEU A 70 -4.32 4.04 -15.28
N ASN A 71 -3.46 3.51 -14.42
CA ASN A 71 -3.32 3.99 -13.05
C ASN A 71 -2.74 5.42 -13.06
N SER A 72 -3.34 6.35 -12.30
CA SER A 72 -2.89 7.75 -12.21
C SER A 72 -2.78 8.43 -13.58
N CYS A 73 -3.88 8.42 -14.36
CA CYS A 73 -3.92 8.97 -15.71
C CYS A 73 -4.78 10.23 -15.90
N ASP A 74 -5.15 10.89 -14.78
CA ASP A 74 -6.06 12.05 -14.72
C ASP A 74 -7.45 11.76 -15.29
N LEU A 75 -8.01 10.60 -14.91
CA LEU A 75 -9.30 10.14 -15.39
C LEU A 75 -10.43 10.57 -14.45
N SER A 76 -11.58 10.93 -15.04
CA SER A 76 -12.78 11.32 -14.32
C SER A 76 -13.93 10.30 -14.47
N GLU A 77 -15.13 10.67 -14.03
CA GLU A 77 -16.35 9.90 -14.29
C GLU A 77 -16.66 9.73 -15.79
N GLU A 78 -16.24 10.67 -16.66
CA GLU A 78 -16.44 10.57 -18.11
C GLU A 78 -15.66 9.38 -18.69
N SER A 79 -14.41 9.18 -18.27
CA SER A 79 -13.64 7.99 -18.63
C SER A 79 -14.34 6.69 -18.26
N CYS A 80 -15.09 6.66 -17.15
CA CYS A 80 -15.81 5.45 -16.75
C CYS A 80 -16.93 5.08 -17.73
N GLU A 81 -17.65 6.07 -18.27
CA GLU A 81 -18.68 5.82 -19.31
C GLU A 81 -18.06 5.31 -20.61
N ILE A 82 -16.94 5.91 -21.02
CA ILE A 82 -16.18 5.51 -22.21
C ILE A 82 -15.68 4.07 -22.06
N VAL A 83 -15.04 3.76 -20.93
CA VAL A 83 -14.55 2.41 -20.62
C VAL A 83 -15.72 1.43 -20.54
N ALA A 84 -16.83 1.79 -19.92
CA ALA A 84 -18.03 0.95 -19.86
C ALA A 84 -18.54 0.59 -21.27
N SER A 85 -18.51 1.55 -22.20
CA SER A 85 -18.87 1.32 -23.61
C SER A 85 -17.91 0.32 -24.28
N ALA A 86 -16.60 0.44 -24.01
CA ALA A 86 -15.63 -0.52 -24.50
C ALA A 86 -15.86 -1.92 -23.92
N LEU A 87 -16.19 -2.05 -22.63
CA LEU A 87 -16.51 -3.33 -21.99
C LEU A 87 -17.80 -3.97 -22.53
N GLN A 88 -18.76 -3.15 -22.98
CA GLN A 88 -20.00 -3.62 -23.60
C GLN A 88 -19.81 -4.13 -25.03
N SER A 89 -18.73 -3.73 -25.70
CA SER A 89 -18.44 -4.15 -27.06
C SER A 89 -18.04 -5.62 -27.13
N SER A 90 -18.66 -6.40 -28.01
CA SER A 90 -18.32 -7.81 -28.24
C SER A 90 -16.88 -8.01 -28.75
N ASN A 91 -16.32 -6.98 -29.40
CA ASN A 91 -14.96 -6.97 -29.91
C ASN A 91 -13.91 -6.79 -28.82
N SER A 92 -14.27 -6.19 -27.68
CA SER A 92 -13.29 -5.92 -26.62
C SER A 92 -12.73 -7.24 -26.08
N PRO A 93 -11.40 -7.45 -26.11
CA PRO A 93 -10.77 -8.65 -25.56
C PRO A 93 -10.36 -8.48 -24.09
N LEU A 94 -10.64 -7.32 -23.49
CA LEU A 94 -10.05 -6.88 -22.23
C LEU A 94 -10.46 -7.80 -21.08
N ARG A 95 -9.47 -8.25 -20.32
CA ARG A 95 -9.60 -9.15 -19.17
C ARG A 95 -9.06 -8.54 -17.88
N ASP A 96 -8.20 -7.54 -18.00
CA ASP A 96 -7.54 -6.89 -16.87
C ASP A 96 -7.48 -5.38 -17.14
N LEU A 97 -7.95 -4.61 -16.18
CA LEU A 97 -7.99 -3.16 -16.27
C LEU A 97 -7.62 -2.58 -14.92
N ASP A 98 -6.60 -1.73 -14.90
CA ASP A 98 -6.23 -0.96 -13.71
C ASP A 98 -6.58 0.52 -13.93
N LEU A 99 -7.53 1.03 -13.16
CA LEU A 99 -7.94 2.44 -13.13
C LEU A 99 -7.55 3.13 -11.83
N SER A 100 -6.66 2.53 -11.03
CA SER A 100 -6.30 3.02 -9.70
C SER A 100 -5.76 4.45 -9.72
N ASN A 101 -5.83 5.15 -8.59
CA ASN A 101 -5.35 6.53 -8.41
C ASN A 101 -5.94 7.53 -9.42
N ASN A 102 -7.17 7.33 -9.86
CA ASN A 102 -7.95 8.30 -10.62
C ASN A 102 -9.20 8.71 -9.84
N ASN A 103 -9.57 9.99 -9.87
CA ASN A 103 -10.71 10.48 -9.07
C ASN A 103 -12.06 10.18 -9.75
N LEU A 104 -12.45 8.90 -9.79
CA LEU A 104 -13.65 8.42 -10.47
C LEU A 104 -14.93 8.67 -9.66
N GLY A 105 -14.84 8.51 -8.34
CA GLY A 105 -15.96 8.62 -7.41
C GLY A 105 -17.07 7.57 -7.63
N ASP A 106 -18.13 7.67 -6.81
CA ASP A 106 -19.25 6.72 -6.87
C ASP A 106 -20.03 6.79 -8.19
N ALA A 107 -20.08 7.96 -8.83
CA ALA A 107 -20.74 8.17 -10.11
C ALA A 107 -20.00 7.44 -11.25
N GLY A 108 -18.67 7.55 -11.31
CA GLY A 108 -17.84 6.81 -12.25
C GLY A 108 -17.99 5.30 -12.10
N VAL A 109 -17.92 4.77 -10.86
CA VAL A 109 -18.11 3.33 -10.62
C VAL A 109 -19.49 2.83 -11.02
N LYS A 110 -20.54 3.66 -10.87
CA LYS A 110 -21.88 3.34 -11.38
C LYS A 110 -21.88 3.10 -12.89
N LEU A 111 -21.24 4.00 -13.64
CA LEU A 111 -21.14 3.90 -15.10
C LEU A 111 -20.30 2.68 -15.50
N LEU A 112 -19.15 2.48 -14.86
CA LEU A 112 -18.27 1.34 -15.10
C LEU A 112 -18.97 0.00 -14.85
N CYS A 113 -19.73 -0.11 -13.76
CA CYS A 113 -20.45 -1.34 -13.42
C CYS A 113 -21.56 -1.69 -14.42
N ALA A 114 -22.14 -0.71 -15.13
CA ALA A 114 -23.03 -1.00 -16.24
C ALA A 114 -22.31 -1.80 -17.35
N GLY A 115 -21.03 -1.49 -17.59
CA GLY A 115 -20.16 -2.27 -18.48
C GLY A 115 -19.88 -3.68 -17.96
N LEU A 116 -19.59 -3.84 -16.67
CA LEU A 116 -19.33 -5.15 -16.05
C LEU A 116 -20.53 -6.10 -16.13
N MET A 117 -21.75 -5.56 -16.08
CA MET A 117 -22.98 -6.34 -16.16
C MET A 117 -23.39 -6.74 -17.58
N SER A 118 -22.65 -6.28 -18.60
CA SER A 118 -22.90 -6.63 -20.00
C SER A 118 -22.55 -8.10 -20.30
N PRO A 119 -23.37 -8.83 -21.08
CA PRO A 119 -23.06 -10.21 -21.49
C PRO A 119 -21.81 -10.31 -22.38
N ASN A 120 -21.37 -9.20 -22.98
CA ASN A 120 -20.16 -9.15 -23.81
C ASN A 120 -18.88 -8.91 -22.99
N CYS A 121 -19.01 -8.51 -21.72
CA CYS A 121 -17.86 -8.19 -20.89
C CYS A 121 -17.01 -9.43 -20.64
N LYS A 122 -15.69 -9.27 -20.73
CA LYS A 122 -14.69 -10.34 -20.48
C LYS A 122 -13.75 -9.98 -19.34
N LEU A 123 -13.99 -8.87 -18.64
CA LEU A 123 -13.13 -8.35 -17.59
C LEU A 123 -13.14 -9.26 -16.36
N GLN A 124 -11.98 -9.81 -16.03
CA GLN A 124 -11.77 -10.73 -14.91
C GLN A 124 -11.05 -10.05 -13.75
N ARG A 125 -10.27 -8.99 -14.00
CA ARG A 125 -9.56 -8.21 -12.99
C ARG A 125 -9.84 -6.73 -13.15
N LEU A 126 -10.12 -6.06 -12.04
CA LEU A 126 -10.38 -4.64 -12.00
C LEU A 126 -9.68 -3.99 -10.80
N GLY A 127 -8.80 -3.02 -11.09
CA GLY A 127 -8.17 -2.17 -10.09
C GLY A 127 -8.91 -0.84 -9.94
N LEU A 128 -9.36 -0.53 -8.73
CA LEU A 128 -10.02 0.72 -8.33
C LEU A 128 -9.43 1.27 -7.01
N ASN A 129 -8.14 1.02 -6.78
CA ASN A 129 -7.45 1.53 -5.61
C ASN A 129 -7.42 3.07 -5.65
N SER A 130 -7.65 3.73 -4.52
CA SER A 130 -7.57 5.21 -4.42
C SER A 130 -8.40 5.95 -5.48
N CYS A 131 -9.63 5.48 -5.72
CA CYS A 131 -10.54 6.04 -6.73
C CYS A 131 -11.57 7.03 -6.19
N GLY A 132 -11.46 7.43 -4.92
CA GLY A 132 -12.41 8.32 -4.26
C GLY A 132 -13.76 7.66 -3.94
N LEU A 133 -13.76 6.33 -3.80
CA LEU A 133 -14.98 5.54 -3.59
C LEU A 133 -15.45 5.62 -2.14
N ARG A 134 -16.77 5.60 -1.96
CA ARG A 134 -17.45 5.60 -0.65
C ARG A 134 -18.45 4.43 -0.57
N GLU A 135 -19.21 4.39 0.52
CA GLU A 135 -20.23 3.38 0.80
C GLU A 135 -21.12 3.03 -0.43
N LYS A 136 -21.60 4.03 -1.17
CA LYS A 136 -22.51 3.82 -2.31
C LYS A 136 -21.88 3.01 -3.44
N SER A 137 -20.57 3.12 -3.65
CA SER A 137 -19.85 2.28 -4.60
C SER A 137 -19.97 0.79 -4.24
N CYS A 138 -20.05 0.43 -2.96
CA CYS A 138 -20.17 -0.96 -2.56
C CYS A 138 -21.51 -1.57 -2.97
N GLU A 139 -22.62 -0.84 -2.88
CA GLU A 139 -23.93 -1.29 -3.35
C GLU A 139 -23.93 -1.55 -4.87
N ILE A 140 -23.30 -0.63 -5.61
CA ILE A 140 -23.16 -0.71 -7.07
C ILE A 140 -22.31 -1.93 -7.46
N VAL A 141 -21.14 -2.09 -6.83
CA VAL A 141 -20.25 -3.23 -7.04
C VAL A 141 -20.95 -4.54 -6.65
N ALA A 142 -21.68 -4.56 -5.53
CA ALA A 142 -22.46 -5.73 -5.11
C ALA A 142 -23.48 -6.14 -6.16
N SER A 143 -24.13 -5.17 -6.80
CA SER A 143 -25.07 -5.41 -7.91
C SER A 143 -24.35 -6.01 -9.13
N ALA A 144 -23.15 -5.52 -9.45
CA ALA A 144 -22.33 -6.09 -10.53
C ALA A 144 -21.90 -7.54 -10.21
N LEU A 145 -21.51 -7.84 -8.97
CA LEU A 145 -21.16 -9.19 -8.52
C LEU A 145 -22.35 -10.15 -8.53
N GLN A 146 -23.57 -9.64 -8.32
CA GLN A 146 -24.81 -10.43 -8.40
C GLN A 146 -25.22 -10.77 -9.83
N SER A 147 -24.76 -10.02 -10.83
CA SER A 147 -25.08 -10.28 -12.23
C SER A 147 -24.40 -11.55 -12.73
N SER A 148 -25.16 -12.45 -13.37
CA SER A 148 -24.64 -13.67 -14.00
C SER A 148 -23.65 -13.40 -15.13
N ASN A 149 -23.77 -12.22 -15.75
CA ASN A 149 -22.89 -11.78 -16.84
C ASN A 149 -21.51 -11.33 -16.34
N SER A 150 -21.39 -10.91 -15.08
CA SER A 150 -20.12 -10.41 -14.56
C SER A 150 -19.07 -11.54 -14.54
N PRO A 151 -17.91 -11.39 -15.21
CA PRO A 151 -16.84 -12.37 -15.18
C PRO A 151 -15.80 -12.10 -14.08
N LEU A 152 -16.03 -11.10 -13.24
CA LEU A 152 -15.03 -10.56 -12.33
C LEU A 152 -14.58 -11.60 -11.29
N MET A 153 -13.27 -11.78 -11.18
CA MET A 153 -12.60 -12.74 -10.29
C MET A 153 -11.61 -12.07 -9.33
N ASP A 154 -11.08 -10.90 -9.69
CA ASP A 154 -10.13 -10.12 -8.90
C ASP A 154 -10.58 -8.66 -8.85
N LEU A 155 -10.71 -8.12 -7.66
CA LEU A 155 -11.17 -6.76 -7.44
C LEU A 155 -10.32 -6.10 -6.36
N ASP A 156 -9.67 -5.01 -6.72
CA ASP A 156 -8.95 -4.15 -5.77
C ASP A 156 -9.76 -2.88 -5.50
N LEU A 157 -10.24 -2.73 -4.27
CA LEU A 157 -10.95 -1.54 -3.76
C LEU A 157 -10.13 -0.83 -2.67
N SER A 158 -8.86 -1.14 -2.54
CA SER A 158 -8.03 -0.63 -1.46
C SER A 158 -7.86 0.90 -1.49
N TYR A 159 -7.49 1.49 -0.36
CA TYR A 159 -7.24 2.93 -0.24
C TYR A 159 -8.44 3.82 -0.65
N ASN A 160 -9.66 3.36 -0.40
CA ASN A 160 -10.87 4.16 -0.52
C ASN A 160 -11.44 4.47 0.88
N ASN A 161 -12.64 5.07 0.95
CA ASN A 161 -13.30 5.35 2.24
C ASN A 161 -14.67 4.67 2.29
N LEU A 162 -14.67 3.35 2.11
CA LEU A 162 -15.89 2.55 2.05
C LEU A 162 -16.59 2.45 3.41
N GLY A 163 -15.81 2.31 4.49
CA GLY A 163 -16.30 2.12 5.85
C GLY A 163 -17.09 0.82 6.05
N ASP A 164 -17.55 0.60 7.28
CA ASP A 164 -18.25 -0.62 7.67
C ASP A 164 -19.57 -0.82 6.92
N ALA A 165 -20.33 0.26 6.72
CA ALA A 165 -21.60 0.24 5.99
C ALA A 165 -21.41 -0.12 4.51
N GLY A 166 -20.32 0.33 3.89
CA GLY A 166 -19.97 -0.08 2.52
C GLY A 166 -19.72 -1.57 2.43
N VAL A 167 -18.91 -2.12 3.33
CA VAL A 167 -18.60 -3.56 3.33
C VAL A 167 -19.84 -4.41 3.61
N GLU A 168 -20.78 -3.93 4.43
CA GLU A 168 -22.08 -4.58 4.62
C GLU A 168 -22.81 -4.78 3.27
N LEU A 169 -22.89 -3.72 2.47
CA LEU A 169 -23.53 -3.76 1.15
C LEU A 169 -22.79 -4.68 0.19
N LEU A 170 -21.44 -4.66 0.23
CA LEU A 170 -20.62 -5.54 -0.60
C LEU A 170 -20.85 -7.03 -0.31
N CYS A 171 -21.16 -7.39 0.95
CA CYS A 171 -21.42 -8.77 1.34
C CYS A 171 -22.61 -9.38 0.59
N ALA A 172 -23.64 -8.60 0.25
CA ALA A 172 -24.75 -9.08 -0.57
C ALA A 172 -24.27 -9.61 -1.94
N GLY A 173 -23.24 -8.96 -2.51
CA GLY A 173 -22.55 -9.40 -3.72
C GLY A 173 -21.82 -10.73 -3.54
N LEU A 174 -21.04 -10.85 -2.46
CA LEU A 174 -20.24 -12.05 -2.16
C LEU A 174 -21.11 -13.29 -1.89
N MET A 175 -22.30 -13.11 -1.32
CA MET A 175 -23.24 -14.19 -1.01
C MET A 175 -24.00 -14.72 -2.25
N SER A 176 -23.95 -14.01 -3.37
CA SER A 176 -24.67 -14.38 -4.58
C SER A 176 -24.12 -15.66 -5.22
N PRO A 177 -24.98 -16.58 -5.70
CA PRO A 177 -24.53 -17.76 -6.46
C PRO A 177 -23.87 -17.40 -7.80
N ASN A 178 -24.11 -16.19 -8.31
CA ASN A 178 -23.49 -15.69 -9.55
C ASN A 178 -22.09 -15.11 -9.33
N CYS A 179 -21.70 -14.86 -8.08
CA CYS A 179 -20.43 -14.22 -7.77
C CYS A 179 -19.27 -15.17 -8.08
N LYS A 180 -18.34 -14.71 -8.92
CA LYS A 180 -17.13 -15.44 -9.33
C LYS A 180 -15.87 -14.93 -8.63
N LEU A 181 -16.02 -13.97 -7.71
CA LEU A 181 -14.90 -13.27 -7.09
C LEU A 181 -14.06 -14.21 -6.22
N GLN A 182 -12.76 -14.26 -6.49
CA GLN A 182 -11.77 -15.10 -5.80
C GLN A 182 -10.77 -14.26 -5.01
N ARG A 183 -10.55 -13.00 -5.43
CA ARG A 183 -9.60 -12.08 -4.82
C ARG A 183 -10.28 -10.73 -4.58
N LEU A 184 -10.16 -10.24 -3.35
CA LEU A 184 -10.71 -8.97 -2.93
C LEU A 184 -9.68 -8.25 -2.05
N ASP A 185 -9.30 -7.05 -2.44
CA ASP A 185 -8.49 -6.17 -1.60
C ASP A 185 -9.37 -5.04 -1.04
N LEU A 186 -9.48 -5.01 0.29
CA LEU A 186 -10.19 -4.00 1.07
C LEU A 186 -9.22 -3.27 2.01
N SER A 187 -7.92 -3.33 1.77
CA SER A 187 -6.94 -2.65 2.62
C SER A 187 -7.14 -1.14 2.62
N SER A 188 -6.83 -0.48 3.74
CA SER A 188 -6.96 0.98 3.88
C SER A 188 -8.36 1.53 3.53
N ASN A 189 -9.44 0.94 4.06
CA ASN A 189 -10.83 1.35 3.79
C ASN A 189 -11.60 1.87 5.01
N ASN A 190 -10.87 2.19 6.09
CA ASN A 190 -11.43 2.66 7.35
C ASN A 190 -12.45 1.68 7.95
N LEU A 191 -12.14 0.37 7.87
CA LEU A 191 -12.96 -0.68 8.47
C LEU A 191 -12.67 -0.84 9.96
N GLY A 192 -13.73 -1.08 10.73
CA GLY A 192 -13.70 -1.45 12.14
C GLY A 192 -14.14 -2.90 12.36
N ASP A 193 -14.41 -3.24 13.62
CA ASP A 193 -14.87 -4.56 14.03
C ASP A 193 -16.28 -4.90 13.50
N SER A 194 -17.13 -3.89 13.36
CA SER A 194 -18.51 -4.03 12.88
C SER A 194 -18.56 -4.42 11.39
N GLY A 195 -17.72 -3.82 10.54
CA GLY A 195 -17.61 -4.20 9.14
C GLY A 195 -17.11 -5.64 8.94
N VAL A 196 -16.13 -6.07 9.74
CA VAL A 196 -15.59 -7.43 9.68
C VAL A 196 -16.59 -8.49 10.14
N LYS A 197 -17.43 -8.16 11.14
CA LYS A 197 -18.53 -9.03 11.55
C LYS A 197 -19.44 -9.40 10.38
N LEU A 198 -19.74 -8.43 9.52
CA LEU A 198 -20.62 -8.61 8.37
C LEU A 198 -19.90 -9.34 7.22
N LEU A 199 -18.61 -9.04 7.01
CA LEU A 199 -17.78 -9.78 6.07
C LEU A 199 -17.69 -11.27 6.40
N CYS A 200 -17.68 -11.62 7.69
CA CYS A 200 -17.74 -13.00 8.16
C CYS A 200 -19.00 -13.72 7.65
N ALA A 201 -20.17 -13.06 7.63
CA ALA A 201 -21.39 -13.63 7.07
C ALA A 201 -21.27 -13.94 5.57
N GLY A 202 -20.57 -13.08 4.82
CA GLY A 202 -20.23 -13.33 3.42
C GLY A 202 -19.32 -14.53 3.22
N LEU A 203 -18.28 -14.68 4.06
CA LEU A 203 -17.28 -15.74 3.96
C LEU A 203 -17.82 -17.13 4.29
N ILE A 204 -18.82 -17.25 5.16
CA ILE A 204 -19.44 -18.54 5.52
C ILE A 204 -20.52 -19.00 4.53
N SER A 205 -20.90 -18.14 3.59
CA SER A 205 -21.87 -18.49 2.54
C SER A 205 -21.31 -19.60 1.64
N PRO A 206 -22.08 -20.66 1.34
CA PRO A 206 -21.63 -21.74 0.44
C PRO A 206 -21.38 -21.26 -1.00
N ASN A 207 -21.94 -20.09 -1.35
CA ASN A 207 -21.75 -19.48 -2.67
C ASN A 207 -20.44 -18.70 -2.76
N CYS A 208 -19.86 -18.28 -1.64
CA CYS A 208 -18.66 -17.47 -1.63
C CYS A 208 -17.48 -18.25 -2.22
N LYS A 209 -16.83 -17.65 -3.24
CA LYS A 209 -15.67 -18.24 -3.94
C LYS A 209 -14.35 -17.58 -3.53
N LEU A 210 -14.39 -16.69 -2.55
CA LEU A 210 -13.24 -15.88 -2.15
C LEU A 210 -12.14 -16.76 -1.57
N GLN A 211 -10.96 -16.68 -2.17
CA GLN A 211 -9.75 -17.40 -1.77
C GLN A 211 -8.70 -16.47 -1.18
N ARG A 212 -8.73 -15.18 -1.51
CA ARG A 212 -7.76 -14.21 -1.02
C ARG A 212 -8.46 -12.92 -0.65
N LEU A 213 -8.18 -12.46 0.56
CA LEU A 213 -8.76 -11.27 1.14
C LEU A 213 -7.64 -10.49 1.81
N ASP A 214 -7.49 -9.22 1.46
CA ASP A 214 -6.62 -8.30 2.18
C ASP A 214 -7.46 -7.27 2.94
N LEU A 215 -7.27 -7.21 4.25
CA LEU A 215 -7.89 -6.25 5.16
C LEU A 215 -6.85 -5.35 5.84
N SER A 216 -5.61 -5.38 5.38
CA SER A 216 -4.51 -4.64 5.98
C SER A 216 -4.81 -3.14 6.11
N TYR A 217 -4.18 -2.44 7.04
CA TYR A 217 -4.36 -1.00 7.25
C TYR A 217 -5.81 -0.58 7.58
N ASN A 218 -6.59 -1.46 8.21
CA ASN A 218 -7.89 -1.15 8.79
C ASN A 218 -7.86 -1.32 10.31
N ASN A 219 -8.60 -0.52 11.07
CA ASN A 219 -8.57 -0.56 12.53
C ASN A 219 -9.51 -1.64 13.10
N LEU A 220 -9.24 -2.91 12.76
CA LEU A 220 -10.11 -4.04 13.12
C LEU A 220 -10.08 -4.36 14.62
N GLY A 221 -8.88 -4.29 15.21
CA GLY A 221 -8.62 -4.71 16.57
C GLY A 221 -8.85 -6.21 16.82
N ASP A 222 -8.54 -6.66 18.04
CA ASP A 222 -8.66 -8.08 18.41
C ASP A 222 -10.11 -8.57 18.37
N ALA A 223 -11.09 -7.70 18.63
CA ALA A 223 -12.52 -8.04 18.60
C ALA A 223 -12.98 -8.38 17.17
N GLY A 224 -12.61 -7.56 16.18
CA GLY A 224 -12.92 -7.81 14.78
C GLY A 224 -12.31 -9.11 14.27
N VAL A 225 -11.03 -9.37 14.59
CA VAL A 225 -10.35 -10.61 14.18
C VAL A 225 -10.95 -11.85 14.85
N LYS A 226 -11.39 -11.76 16.11
CA LYS A 226 -12.12 -12.85 16.78
C LYS A 226 -13.38 -13.26 16.01
N LEU A 227 -14.13 -12.28 15.50
CA LEU A 227 -15.32 -12.54 14.69
C LEU A 227 -14.97 -13.13 13.33
N LEU A 228 -13.92 -12.63 12.68
CA LEU A 228 -13.43 -13.17 11.41
C LEU A 228 -13.02 -14.64 11.53
N CYS A 229 -12.30 -14.98 12.61
CA CYS A 229 -11.81 -16.35 12.84
C CYS A 229 -12.93 -17.38 12.95
N ALA A 230 -14.10 -17.01 13.48
CA ALA A 230 -15.27 -17.89 13.49
C ALA A 230 -15.70 -18.28 12.06
N GLY A 231 -15.58 -17.37 11.09
CA GLY A 231 -15.84 -17.64 9.69
C GLY A 231 -14.75 -18.48 9.03
N LEU A 232 -13.47 -18.24 9.36
CA LEU A 232 -12.34 -19.00 8.81
C LEU A 232 -12.33 -20.48 9.24
N MET A 233 -12.95 -20.80 10.37
CA MET A 233 -13.13 -22.18 10.84
C MET A 233 -14.37 -22.87 10.26
N ASN A 234 -15.18 -22.17 9.46
CA ASN A 234 -16.37 -22.74 8.86
C ASN A 234 -16.02 -23.59 7.62
N PRO A 235 -16.58 -24.81 7.44
CA PRO A 235 -16.30 -25.68 6.29
C PRO A 235 -16.59 -25.08 4.90
N ASN A 236 -17.49 -24.09 4.84
CA ASN A 236 -17.81 -23.40 3.59
C ASN A 236 -16.76 -22.36 3.21
N CYS A 237 -15.97 -21.86 4.16
CA CYS A 237 -14.95 -20.86 3.88
C CYS A 237 -13.86 -21.44 2.97
N LYS A 238 -13.56 -20.75 1.87
CA LYS A 238 -12.52 -21.15 0.89
C LYS A 238 -11.28 -20.26 0.95
N LEU A 239 -11.17 -19.43 1.99
CA LEU A 239 -10.12 -18.45 2.11
C LEU A 239 -8.78 -19.15 2.40
N GLN A 240 -7.83 -18.93 1.50
CA GLN A 240 -6.47 -19.47 1.56
C GLN A 240 -5.46 -18.41 1.97
N ARG A 241 -5.71 -17.14 1.62
CA ARG A 241 -4.80 -16.02 1.94
C ARG A 241 -5.54 -14.91 2.63
N LEU A 242 -4.99 -14.49 3.77
CA LEU A 242 -5.55 -13.41 4.58
C LEU A 242 -4.46 -12.38 4.94
N GLY A 243 -4.67 -11.15 4.50
CA GLY A 243 -3.89 -9.99 4.91
C GLY A 243 -4.54 -9.28 6.10
N LEU A 244 -3.80 -9.15 7.19
CA LEU A 244 -4.18 -8.46 8.43
C LEU A 244 -3.04 -7.55 8.92
N GLY A 245 -2.20 -7.06 8.01
CA GLY A 245 -1.09 -6.18 8.37
C GLY A 245 -1.58 -4.83 8.86
N TRP A 246 -0.96 -4.22 9.87
CA TRP A 246 -1.37 -2.90 10.37
C TRP A 246 -2.87 -2.85 10.78
N CYS A 247 -3.38 -3.91 11.42
CA CYS A 247 -4.79 -4.02 11.80
C CYS A 247 -5.11 -3.66 13.27
N ASN A 248 -4.15 -3.03 13.96
CA ASN A 248 -4.20 -2.74 15.39
C ASN A 248 -4.44 -3.99 16.26
N LEU A 249 -3.78 -5.10 15.88
CA LEU A 249 -3.88 -6.37 16.60
C LEU A 249 -2.84 -6.45 17.71
N THR A 250 -3.19 -7.13 18.79
CA THR A 250 -2.30 -7.44 19.91
C THR A 250 -2.20 -8.95 20.11
N GLU A 251 -1.45 -9.40 21.12
CA GLU A 251 -1.42 -10.80 21.53
C GLU A 251 -2.83 -11.37 21.84
N GLY A 252 -3.81 -10.52 22.16
CA GLY A 252 -5.17 -10.91 22.55
C GLY A 252 -5.99 -11.61 21.46
N CYS A 253 -5.57 -11.56 20.20
CA CYS A 253 -6.17 -12.30 19.08
C CYS A 253 -5.41 -13.58 18.69
N CYS A 254 -4.19 -13.79 19.19
CA CYS A 254 -3.34 -14.87 18.71
C CYS A 254 -3.84 -16.27 19.09
N ASP A 255 -4.57 -16.43 20.21
CA ASP A 255 -5.18 -17.73 20.58
C ASP A 255 -6.28 -18.16 19.61
N VAL A 256 -7.14 -17.22 19.20
CA VAL A 256 -8.19 -17.51 18.22
C VAL A 256 -7.61 -17.76 16.83
N LEU A 257 -6.56 -17.02 16.43
CA LEU A 257 -5.82 -17.30 15.19
C LEU A 257 -5.16 -18.68 15.25
N ALA A 258 -4.55 -19.04 16.37
CA ALA A 258 -4.00 -20.39 16.57
C ALA A 258 -5.09 -21.46 16.45
N SER A 259 -6.31 -21.20 16.94
CA SER A 259 -7.47 -22.10 16.76
C SER A 259 -7.86 -22.25 15.30
N VAL A 260 -7.75 -21.21 14.47
CA VAL A 260 -7.92 -21.32 13.01
C VAL A 260 -6.87 -22.25 12.41
N LEU A 261 -5.61 -22.12 12.81
CA LEU A 261 -4.51 -22.97 12.32
C LEU A 261 -4.70 -24.45 12.68
N ARG A 262 -5.30 -24.75 13.85
CA ARG A 262 -5.63 -26.12 14.28
C ARG A 262 -6.88 -26.69 13.61
N SER A 263 -7.72 -25.85 13.03
CA SER A 263 -9.01 -26.29 12.51
C SER A 263 -8.83 -27.08 11.21
N PRO A 264 -9.32 -28.33 11.11
CA PRO A 264 -9.25 -29.12 9.88
C PRO A 264 -10.10 -28.53 8.75
N HIS A 265 -11.05 -27.64 9.10
CA HIS A 265 -11.92 -26.94 8.15
C HIS A 265 -11.28 -25.67 7.58
N SER A 266 -10.20 -25.17 8.17
CA SER A 266 -9.51 -24.01 7.61
C SER A 266 -8.72 -24.42 6.36
N GLU A 267 -8.82 -23.60 5.31
CA GLU A 267 -8.00 -23.71 4.09
C GLU A 267 -6.86 -22.70 4.08
N LEU A 268 -6.62 -22.00 5.19
CA LEU A 268 -5.64 -20.92 5.27
C LEU A 268 -4.22 -21.46 5.09
N SER A 269 -3.57 -21.04 4.00
CA SER A 269 -2.19 -21.35 3.68
C SER A 269 -1.26 -20.14 3.81
N ASP A 270 -1.80 -18.93 3.84
CA ASP A 270 -1.01 -17.70 3.89
C ASP A 270 -1.66 -16.70 4.86
N LEU A 271 -0.90 -16.29 5.87
CA LEU A 271 -1.35 -15.34 6.89
C LEU A 271 -0.30 -14.22 7.05
N GLU A 272 -0.69 -13.00 6.71
CA GLU A 272 0.15 -11.81 6.86
C GLU A 272 -0.35 -10.98 8.05
N LEU A 273 0.48 -10.83 9.08
CA LEU A 273 0.18 -10.12 10.32
C LEU A 273 1.14 -8.95 10.58
N ARG A 274 1.91 -8.52 9.57
CA ARG A 274 2.95 -7.49 9.73
C ARG A 274 2.46 -6.28 10.50
N ASP A 275 3.38 -5.69 11.24
CA ASP A 275 3.22 -4.43 11.97
C ASP A 275 2.18 -4.39 13.09
N ASN A 276 1.58 -5.52 13.44
CA ASN A 276 0.75 -5.62 14.65
C ASN A 276 1.60 -5.78 15.91
N GLU A 277 1.04 -5.52 17.08
CA GLU A 277 1.75 -5.53 18.36
C GLU A 277 1.61 -6.90 19.06
N LEU A 278 1.95 -7.98 18.34
CA LEU A 278 1.72 -9.37 18.80
C LEU A 278 2.68 -9.81 19.91
N GLN A 279 3.93 -9.31 19.88
CA GLN A 279 4.97 -9.62 20.87
C GLN A 279 5.30 -11.13 20.96
N ASP A 280 6.20 -11.49 21.87
CA ASP A 280 6.58 -12.90 22.08
C ASP A 280 5.41 -13.76 22.59
N SER A 281 4.52 -13.20 23.40
CA SER A 281 3.35 -13.91 23.96
C SER A 281 2.36 -14.31 22.87
N GLY A 282 2.07 -13.42 21.92
CA GLY A 282 1.24 -13.70 20.76
C GLY A 282 1.87 -14.73 19.84
N VAL A 283 3.17 -14.58 19.54
CA VAL A 283 3.91 -15.54 18.71
C VAL A 283 3.95 -16.93 19.34
N ARG A 284 4.07 -17.04 20.68
CA ARG A 284 3.98 -18.33 21.38
C ARG A 284 2.61 -18.99 21.18
N MET A 285 1.51 -18.23 21.23
CA MET A 285 0.17 -18.77 20.97
C MET A 285 0.02 -19.23 19.51
N LEU A 286 0.50 -18.45 18.54
CA LEU A 286 0.52 -18.85 17.13
C LEU A 286 1.37 -20.11 16.91
N SER A 287 2.51 -20.22 17.60
CA SER A 287 3.40 -21.39 17.55
C SER A 287 2.68 -22.67 17.97
N ALA A 288 1.85 -22.62 19.01
CA ALA A 288 1.01 -23.75 19.42
C ALA A 288 -0.06 -24.14 18.36
N GLY A 289 -0.44 -23.22 17.48
CA GLY A 289 -1.27 -23.53 16.31
C GLY A 289 -0.47 -24.18 15.17
N LEU A 290 0.79 -23.77 14.97
CA LEU A 290 1.69 -24.35 13.96
C LEU A 290 2.15 -25.77 14.31
N GLU A 291 2.21 -26.10 15.61
CA GLU A 291 2.53 -27.46 16.11
C GLU A 291 1.48 -28.49 15.73
N ASP A 292 0.26 -28.06 15.40
CA ASP A 292 -0.85 -28.97 15.15
C ASP A 292 -0.72 -29.68 13.79
N PRO A 293 -0.91 -31.02 13.73
CA PRO A 293 -0.81 -31.79 12.48
C PRO A 293 -1.79 -31.37 11.38
N HIS A 294 -2.88 -30.68 11.72
CA HIS A 294 -3.86 -30.19 10.75
C HIS A 294 -3.50 -28.82 10.17
N CYS A 295 -2.46 -28.16 10.68
CA CYS A 295 -2.04 -26.85 10.19
C CYS A 295 -1.56 -26.93 8.73
N LYS A 296 -2.22 -26.18 7.84
CA LYS A 296 -1.89 -26.12 6.40
C LYS A 296 -1.04 -24.89 6.03
N LEU A 297 -0.63 -24.09 7.01
CA LEU A 297 -0.01 -22.80 6.77
C LEU A 297 1.36 -22.96 6.09
N GLN A 298 1.51 -22.30 4.94
CA GLN A 298 2.73 -22.29 4.13
C GLN A 298 3.49 -20.98 4.26
N ARG A 299 2.81 -19.86 4.52
CA ARG A 299 3.45 -18.55 4.67
C ARG A 299 2.92 -17.81 5.88
N LEU A 300 3.83 -17.35 6.72
CA LEU A 300 3.53 -16.57 7.91
C LEU A 300 4.35 -15.27 7.90
N GLY A 301 3.65 -14.15 7.77
CA GLY A 301 4.20 -12.80 7.87
C GLY A 301 4.07 -12.26 9.29
N LEU A 302 5.20 -12.02 9.95
CA LEU A 302 5.31 -11.44 11.30
C LEU A 302 6.25 -10.23 11.30
N SER A 303 6.47 -9.62 10.14
CA SER A 303 7.39 -8.49 10.01
C SER A 303 6.95 -7.33 10.90
N GLY A 304 7.82 -6.79 11.75
CA GLY A 304 7.50 -5.65 12.62
C GLY A 304 6.52 -5.96 13.76
N CYS A 305 6.43 -7.22 14.19
CA CYS A 305 5.53 -7.69 15.26
C CYS A 305 6.10 -7.64 16.69
N ARG A 306 7.27 -6.99 16.87
CA ARG A 306 8.00 -6.90 18.16
C ARG A 306 8.40 -8.27 18.72
N VAL A 307 8.78 -9.17 17.81
CA VAL A 307 9.28 -10.50 18.15
C VAL A 307 10.72 -10.40 18.63
N THR A 308 11.03 -11.01 19.77
CA THR A 308 12.39 -11.14 20.29
C THR A 308 12.90 -12.57 20.13
N GLN A 309 14.06 -12.86 20.71
CA GLN A 309 14.56 -14.23 20.83
C GLN A 309 13.50 -15.20 21.39
N ARG A 310 12.71 -14.80 22.40
CA ARG A 310 11.76 -15.72 23.06
C ARG A 310 10.64 -16.18 22.12
N GLY A 311 10.12 -15.28 21.29
CA GLY A 311 9.16 -15.64 20.26
C GLY A 311 9.80 -16.53 19.18
N CYS A 312 11.05 -16.27 18.81
CA CYS A 312 11.79 -17.10 17.86
C CYS A 312 12.04 -18.52 18.40
N ASP A 313 12.36 -18.67 19.68
CA ASP A 313 12.53 -19.97 20.34
C ASP A 313 11.22 -20.77 20.30
N SER A 314 10.06 -20.10 20.49
CA SER A 314 8.74 -20.72 20.38
C SER A 314 8.44 -21.19 18.95
N LEU A 315 8.72 -20.34 17.96
CA LEU A 315 8.59 -20.70 16.54
C LEU A 315 9.51 -21.86 16.16
N ALA A 316 10.78 -21.83 16.57
CA ALA A 316 11.73 -22.89 16.30
C ALA A 316 11.28 -24.23 16.90
N SER A 317 10.76 -24.22 18.13
CA SER A 317 10.17 -25.41 18.77
C SER A 317 9.00 -25.97 17.95
N ALA A 318 8.10 -25.10 17.49
CA ALA A 318 6.96 -25.50 16.68
C ALA A 318 7.38 -26.15 15.35
N LEU A 319 8.33 -25.52 14.66
CA LEU A 319 8.89 -25.99 13.39
C LEU A 319 9.63 -27.33 13.52
N CYS A 320 10.24 -27.60 14.68
CA CYS A 320 10.88 -28.90 14.96
C CYS A 320 9.87 -29.99 15.31
N SER A 321 8.75 -29.63 15.95
CA SER A 321 7.76 -30.59 16.47
C SER A 321 6.83 -31.13 15.39
N ASN A 322 6.48 -30.28 14.42
CA ASN A 322 5.74 -30.67 13.24
C ASN A 322 6.56 -30.20 12.02
N PRO A 323 7.23 -31.11 11.27
CA PRO A 323 8.08 -30.73 10.13
C PRO A 323 7.23 -29.98 9.11
N SER A 324 7.37 -28.65 9.16
CA SER A 324 6.29 -27.73 8.83
C SER A 324 5.92 -27.72 7.35
N HIS A 325 4.63 -27.57 7.05
CA HIS A 325 4.17 -27.09 5.74
C HIS A 325 4.67 -25.67 5.41
N LEU A 326 5.20 -24.96 6.41
CA LEU A 326 5.73 -23.61 6.28
C LEU A 326 6.92 -23.58 5.32
N ARG A 327 6.77 -22.78 4.27
CA ARG A 327 7.75 -22.49 3.22
C ARG A 327 8.34 -21.10 3.36
N GLU A 328 7.65 -20.18 4.01
CA GLU A 328 8.09 -18.80 4.18
C GLU A 328 7.74 -18.28 5.58
N LEU A 329 8.74 -17.73 6.27
CA LEU A 329 8.57 -17.04 7.55
C LEU A 329 9.24 -15.67 7.44
N ASP A 330 8.42 -14.62 7.45
CA ASP A 330 8.90 -13.24 7.44
C ASP A 330 8.94 -12.66 8.85
N LEU A 331 10.15 -12.42 9.35
CA LEU A 331 10.44 -11.81 10.64
C LEU A 331 11.23 -10.50 10.47
N ARG A 332 11.25 -9.89 9.29
CA ARG A 332 11.92 -8.59 9.08
C ARG A 332 11.40 -7.54 10.05
N TYR A 333 12.23 -6.56 10.36
CA TYR A 333 11.89 -5.48 11.29
C TYR A 333 11.49 -5.94 12.71
N ASN A 334 11.95 -7.12 13.14
CA ASN A 334 11.90 -7.57 14.53
C ASN A 334 13.28 -7.52 15.21
N HIS A 335 13.39 -8.06 16.42
CA HIS A 335 14.66 -8.18 17.16
C HIS A 335 14.92 -9.63 17.63
N PRO A 336 15.04 -10.60 16.71
CA PRO A 336 15.28 -12.00 17.06
C PRO A 336 16.60 -12.23 17.83
N GLY A 337 17.59 -11.36 17.61
CA GLY A 337 18.97 -11.54 18.08
C GLY A 337 19.66 -12.75 17.45
N ASP A 338 20.98 -12.83 17.59
CA ASP A 338 21.78 -13.91 16.99
C ASP A 338 21.34 -15.30 17.46
N SER A 339 20.90 -15.40 18.72
CA SER A 339 20.42 -16.66 19.29
C SER A 339 19.09 -17.10 18.67
N GLY A 340 18.12 -16.20 18.52
CA GLY A 340 16.83 -16.51 17.90
C GLY A 340 16.97 -16.89 16.43
N VAL A 341 17.84 -16.18 15.68
CA VAL A 341 18.16 -16.53 14.29
C VAL A 341 18.79 -17.92 14.19
N ARG A 342 19.75 -18.23 15.08
CA ARG A 342 20.37 -19.57 15.14
C ARG A 342 19.36 -20.65 15.48
N ALA A 343 18.44 -20.43 16.42
CA ALA A 343 17.39 -21.39 16.76
C ALA A 343 16.50 -21.70 15.55
N LEU A 344 16.05 -20.67 14.83
CA LEU A 344 15.23 -20.82 13.62
C LEU A 344 15.98 -21.49 12.47
N SER A 345 17.25 -21.14 12.25
CA SER A 345 18.09 -21.77 11.23
C SER A 345 18.41 -23.24 11.57
N ALA A 346 18.54 -23.57 12.86
CA ALA A 346 18.77 -24.92 13.32
C ALA A 346 17.53 -25.83 13.21
N ALA A 347 16.33 -25.26 13.11
CA ALA A 347 15.10 -26.01 12.85
C ALA A 347 15.08 -26.70 11.47
N LYS A 348 16.10 -26.49 10.62
CA LYS A 348 16.49 -27.34 9.46
C LYS A 348 15.34 -27.74 8.53
N LEU A 349 14.55 -26.76 8.11
CA LEU A 349 13.66 -26.94 6.97
C LEU A 349 14.42 -26.48 5.72
N ASP A 350 15.03 -27.41 4.98
CA ASP A 350 15.80 -27.14 3.75
C ASP A 350 15.00 -26.33 2.69
N THR A 351 13.68 -26.27 2.86
CA THR A 351 12.75 -25.55 1.99
C THR A 351 12.17 -24.26 2.58
N LEU A 352 12.50 -23.90 3.82
CA LEU A 352 11.97 -22.70 4.49
C LEU A 352 12.79 -21.47 4.09
N THR A 353 12.13 -20.50 3.49
CA THR A 353 12.66 -19.16 3.27
C THR A 353 12.45 -18.35 4.55
N LEU A 354 13.55 -18.02 5.22
CA LEU A 354 13.56 -17.22 6.44
C LEU A 354 14.03 -15.80 6.13
N LEU A 355 13.15 -14.81 6.34
CA LEU A 355 13.47 -13.39 6.16
C LEU A 355 13.64 -12.73 7.53
N VAL A 356 14.88 -12.38 7.92
CA VAL A 356 15.22 -11.96 9.30
C VAL A 356 16.04 -10.67 9.37
N GLU A 357 15.84 -9.75 8.43
CA GLU A 357 16.50 -8.44 8.49
C GLU A 357 16.09 -7.71 9.77
N HIS A 358 16.98 -7.72 10.77
CA HIS A 358 16.69 -7.20 12.09
C HIS A 358 17.22 -5.77 12.22
N GLY A 359 16.38 -4.88 12.74
CA GLY A 359 16.86 -3.59 13.25
C GLY A 359 17.29 -3.77 14.70
N GLY A 360 18.22 -2.94 15.18
CA GLY A 360 18.64 -2.96 16.59
C GLY A 360 17.47 -2.79 17.58
N GLU A 361 17.78 -2.70 18.88
CA GLU A 361 16.79 -2.74 20.00
C GLU A 361 15.56 -1.83 19.83
N ASN A 362 15.65 -0.76 19.03
CA ASN A 362 14.52 0.07 18.66
C ASN A 362 13.33 -0.74 18.14
N ARG A 363 13.52 -1.86 17.43
CA ARG A 363 12.43 -2.70 16.87
C ARG A 363 11.48 -3.28 17.93
N ILE A 364 11.87 -3.28 19.21
CA ILE A 364 11.06 -3.75 20.34
C ILE A 364 10.14 -2.65 20.88
N LYS A 365 10.34 -1.38 20.50
CA LYS A 365 9.49 -0.27 20.95
C LYS A 365 8.08 -0.35 20.35
N PRO A 366 7.04 0.12 21.05
CA PRO A 366 5.68 0.11 20.53
C PRO A 366 5.49 1.14 19.41
N GLY A 367 4.57 0.85 18.49
CA GLY A 367 4.10 1.80 17.48
C GLY A 367 5.21 2.29 16.55
N PRO A 368 5.11 3.52 16.01
CA PRO A 368 6.09 4.05 15.05
C PRO A 368 7.54 4.09 15.58
N ARG A 369 7.73 4.14 16.90
CA ARG A 369 9.05 4.16 17.54
C ARG A 369 9.89 2.92 17.23
N LYS A 370 9.28 1.82 16.78
CA LYS A 370 10.02 0.65 16.24
C LYS A 370 10.82 0.98 15.00
N TYR A 371 10.46 2.02 14.28
CA TYR A 371 11.18 2.55 13.12
C TYR A 371 12.18 3.63 13.45
N GLY A 372 12.41 3.90 14.75
CA GLY A 372 13.25 4.97 15.25
C GLY A 372 14.64 4.99 14.63
N CYS A 373 14.97 6.07 13.92
CA CYS A 373 16.31 6.45 13.53
C CYS A 373 16.79 7.65 14.35
N ARG A 374 18.11 7.75 14.55
CA ARG A 374 18.73 8.93 15.14
C ARG A 374 19.43 9.67 14.02
N LEU A 375 18.98 10.90 13.77
CA LEU A 375 19.53 11.75 12.72
C LEU A 375 20.39 12.86 13.33
N THR A 376 21.47 13.22 12.64
CA THR A 376 22.36 14.33 12.99
C THR A 376 22.59 15.21 11.78
N LEU A 377 22.56 16.52 11.97
CA LEU A 377 22.71 17.50 10.90
C LEU A 377 24.16 17.56 10.40
N ASP A 378 24.34 17.65 9.09
CA ASP A 378 25.65 17.75 8.45
C ASP A 378 26.11 19.22 8.36
N PRO A 379 27.13 19.64 9.14
CA PRO A 379 27.70 20.98 9.06
C PRO A 379 28.30 21.32 7.69
N ASN A 380 28.63 20.32 6.85
CA ASN A 380 29.19 20.55 5.52
C ASN A 380 28.12 21.01 4.52
N THR A 381 26.86 20.62 4.73
CA THR A 381 25.72 21.02 3.88
C THR A 381 25.02 22.28 4.39
N ALA A 382 25.13 22.55 5.70
CA ALA A 382 24.39 23.61 6.39
C ALA A 382 24.65 25.01 5.81
N ASN A 383 23.60 25.74 5.45
CA ASN A 383 23.75 27.14 5.06
C ASN A 383 24.33 28.00 6.21
N ARG A 384 25.11 29.04 5.88
CA ARG A 384 25.74 29.94 6.86
C ARG A 384 24.76 30.71 7.74
N LYS A 385 23.47 30.79 7.39
CA LYS A 385 22.43 31.40 8.24
C LYS A 385 21.81 30.41 9.23
N LEU A 386 22.38 29.23 9.40
CA LEU A 386 21.92 28.17 10.31
C LEU A 386 23.03 27.84 11.31
N SER A 387 22.75 27.94 12.61
CA SER A 387 23.64 27.51 13.68
C SER A 387 23.27 26.10 14.14
N LEU A 388 24.24 25.19 14.13
CA LEU A 388 24.09 23.81 14.62
C LEU A 388 24.61 23.69 16.05
N SER A 389 23.86 23.02 16.91
CA SER A 389 24.18 22.83 18.33
C SER A 389 23.72 21.46 18.84
N GLU A 390 23.97 21.16 20.12
CA GLU A 390 23.58 19.90 20.78
C GLU A 390 24.07 18.66 20.01
N GLY A 391 25.36 18.62 19.67
CA GLY A 391 25.94 17.53 18.88
C GLY A 391 25.34 17.42 17.47
N ASN A 392 25.01 18.57 16.86
CA ASN A 392 24.33 18.70 15.57
C ASN A 392 22.91 18.12 15.53
N ARG A 393 22.21 18.05 16.66
CA ARG A 393 20.80 17.63 16.69
C ARG A 393 19.81 18.79 16.71
N LYS A 394 20.32 20.01 16.88
CA LYS A 394 19.50 21.23 16.92
C LYS A 394 20.01 22.25 15.92
N VAL A 395 19.08 22.84 15.19
CA VAL A 395 19.34 23.93 14.23
C VAL A 395 18.59 25.18 14.63
N THR A 396 19.27 26.32 14.60
CA THR A 396 18.69 27.65 14.84
C THR A 396 18.97 28.56 13.66
N ARG A 397 17.95 29.24 13.14
CA ARG A 397 18.14 30.22 12.06
C ARG A 397 18.67 31.53 12.62
N THR A 398 19.82 31.98 12.11
CA THR A 398 20.53 33.19 12.53
C THR A 398 20.64 34.18 11.36
N PRO A 399 19.56 34.87 10.96
CA PRO A 399 19.54 35.65 9.71
C PRO A 399 20.54 36.82 9.69
N ARG A 400 20.93 37.33 10.86
CA ARG A 400 21.86 38.46 11.01
C ARG A 400 23.32 38.06 11.20
N ARG A 401 23.61 36.77 11.45
CA ARG A 401 24.96 36.27 11.74
C ARG A 401 25.27 35.13 10.79
N LYS A 402 26.36 35.25 10.02
CA LYS A 402 26.87 34.13 9.23
C LYS A 402 27.76 33.27 10.13
N GLU A 403 27.39 32.01 10.29
CA GLU A 403 28.21 31.03 10.99
C GLU A 403 29.50 30.76 10.23
N PRO A 404 30.65 30.62 10.92
CA PRO A 404 31.98 30.53 10.32
C PRO A 404 32.27 29.12 9.79
N TYR A 405 31.34 28.52 9.06
CA TYR A 405 31.56 27.20 8.47
C TYR A 405 32.54 27.28 7.27
N PRO A 406 33.44 26.29 7.11
CA PRO A 406 34.34 26.22 5.96
C PRO A 406 33.58 26.14 4.63
N ASP A 407 34.17 26.59 3.53
CA ASP A 407 33.57 26.40 2.21
C ASP A 407 33.61 24.93 1.80
N TYR A 408 32.43 24.35 1.55
CA TYR A 408 32.25 23.00 1.03
C TYR A 408 31.35 23.04 -0.22
N PRO A 409 31.64 22.24 -1.27
CA PRO A 409 30.82 22.21 -2.49
C PRO A 409 29.35 21.89 -2.22
N GLU A 410 29.09 20.97 -1.29
CA GLU A 410 27.75 20.50 -0.90
C GLU A 410 26.95 21.51 -0.05
N ARG A 411 27.53 22.66 0.31
CA ARG A 411 26.88 23.65 1.16
C ARG A 411 25.74 24.34 0.42
N PHE A 412 24.55 24.35 1.01
CA PHE A 412 23.41 25.08 0.45
C PHE A 412 23.66 26.59 0.46
N GLU A 413 23.56 27.22 -0.71
CA GLU A 413 23.67 28.68 -0.85
C GLU A 413 22.87 29.19 -2.05
N PRO A 414 22.05 30.26 -1.90
CA PRO A 414 21.86 31.13 -0.74
C PRO A 414 20.74 30.69 0.23
N VAL A 415 20.07 29.58 -0.05
CA VAL A 415 18.86 29.14 0.67
C VAL A 415 19.22 28.51 2.03
N PRO A 416 18.58 28.91 3.15
CA PRO A 416 18.89 28.38 4.49
C PRO A 416 18.36 26.96 4.68
N GLN A 417 19.17 25.96 4.33
CA GLN A 417 18.86 24.53 4.40
C GLN A 417 20.06 23.73 4.93
N VAL A 418 19.80 22.52 5.43
CA VAL A 418 20.81 21.59 5.95
C VAL A 418 20.30 20.15 5.76
N LEU A 419 21.19 19.22 5.39
CA LEU A 419 20.90 17.78 5.36
C LEU A 419 21.28 17.11 6.68
N CYS A 420 20.69 15.95 6.98
CA CYS A 420 21.29 15.03 7.95
C CYS A 420 22.46 14.25 7.31
N ARG A 421 23.38 13.75 8.15
CA ARG A 421 24.56 12.97 7.76
C ARG A 421 24.20 11.54 7.40
N GLU A 422 23.26 10.97 8.14
CA GLU A 422 22.86 9.57 8.00
C GLU A 422 22.17 9.34 6.64
N SER A 423 21.96 8.06 6.31
CA SER A 423 21.00 7.43 5.41
C SER A 423 19.60 7.20 6.01
N VAL A 424 18.48 7.55 5.39
CA VAL A 424 17.22 6.84 5.62
C VAL A 424 16.90 6.02 4.39
N CYS A 425 16.56 4.77 4.62
CA CYS A 425 16.06 3.85 3.62
C CYS A 425 14.88 3.10 4.24
N GLU A 426 13.96 2.64 3.39
CA GLU A 426 12.80 1.87 3.82
C GLU A 426 11.96 2.59 4.91
N ARG A 427 11.64 1.87 6.00
CA ARG A 427 10.81 2.33 7.11
C ARG A 427 11.65 3.02 8.17
N CYS A 428 11.42 4.31 8.31
CA CYS A 428 12.10 5.18 9.25
C CYS A 428 11.09 6.02 10.03
N TYR A 429 11.42 6.30 11.28
CA TYR A 429 10.65 7.14 12.16
C TYR A 429 11.61 8.05 12.91
N TRP A 430 11.27 9.33 12.97
CA TRP A 430 12.00 10.32 13.71
C TRP A 430 11.01 11.31 14.30
N GLU A 431 11.35 11.82 15.46
CA GLU A 431 10.65 12.90 16.12
C GLU A 431 11.60 14.10 16.14
N ALA A 432 11.10 15.31 15.97
CA ALA A 432 11.79 16.43 16.60
C ALA A 432 10.82 17.52 17.00
N GLU A 433 11.42 18.49 17.67
CA GLU A 433 10.75 19.58 18.32
C GLU A 433 11.11 20.86 17.57
N PHE A 434 10.13 21.74 17.39
CA PHE A 434 10.35 23.03 16.75
C PHE A 434 9.71 24.17 17.55
N SER A 435 10.32 25.36 17.43
CA SER A 435 9.80 26.59 17.99
C SER A 435 9.95 27.70 16.95
N VAL A 436 8.87 28.43 16.70
CA VAL A 436 8.81 29.51 15.70
C VAL A 436 8.25 30.80 16.30
N SER A 437 8.70 31.94 15.81
CA SER A 437 8.07 33.24 16.09
C SER A 437 6.70 33.35 15.42
N GLU A 438 5.90 34.33 15.84
CA GLU A 438 4.61 34.64 15.19
C GLU A 438 4.83 34.95 13.69
N GLY A 439 4.01 34.34 12.81
CA GLY A 439 4.18 34.39 11.35
C GLY A 439 5.36 33.60 10.77
N GLY A 440 6.13 32.88 11.60
CA GLY A 440 7.23 32.02 11.18
C GLY A 440 6.81 30.57 10.89
N GLY A 441 7.62 29.84 10.13
CA GLY A 441 7.44 28.41 9.89
C GLY A 441 8.77 27.67 9.70
N VAL A 442 8.77 26.37 9.99
CA VAL A 442 9.88 25.44 9.75
C VAL A 442 9.44 24.46 8.68
N ASN A 443 10.30 24.23 7.70
CA ASN A 443 10.09 23.15 6.73
C ASN A 443 10.87 21.92 7.15
N ILE A 444 10.16 20.82 7.16
CA ILE A 444 10.70 19.47 7.26
C ILE A 444 10.60 18.86 5.88
N ALA A 445 11.63 18.14 5.43
CA ALA A 445 11.63 17.62 4.08
C ALA A 445 12.18 16.21 4.01
N VAL A 446 12.06 15.58 2.85
CA VAL A 446 12.90 14.48 2.42
C VAL A 446 13.30 14.81 1.00
N THR A 447 14.53 14.51 0.65
CA THR A 447 15.09 14.74 -0.67
C THR A 447 15.58 13.42 -1.26
N TYR A 448 15.91 13.40 -2.53
CA TYR A 448 16.53 12.28 -3.21
C TYR A 448 17.88 12.75 -3.76
N LYS A 449 18.73 11.80 -4.14
CA LYS A 449 20.01 12.12 -4.79
C LYS A 449 19.79 13.09 -5.95
N GLY A 450 20.64 14.12 -6.02
CA GLY A 450 20.65 15.07 -7.13
C GLY A 450 19.85 16.35 -6.91
N ILE A 451 19.47 16.69 -5.68
CA ILE A 451 19.00 18.05 -5.40
C ILE A 451 20.14 19.07 -5.57
N SER A 452 19.85 20.19 -6.23
CA SER A 452 20.85 21.24 -6.42
C SER A 452 21.14 21.96 -5.11
N ARG A 453 22.43 22.18 -4.81
CA ARG A 453 22.89 22.89 -3.60
C ARG A 453 23.04 24.40 -3.83
N LYS A 454 23.10 24.84 -5.09
CA LYS A 454 23.47 26.21 -5.47
C LYS A 454 22.42 26.84 -6.39
N GLY A 455 21.99 28.05 -6.06
CA GLY A 455 21.05 28.84 -6.88
C GLY A 455 19.80 29.29 -6.11
N VAL A 456 18.99 30.14 -6.74
CA VAL A 456 17.81 30.78 -6.12
C VAL A 456 16.47 30.21 -6.62
N GLY A 457 16.50 29.19 -7.47
CA GLY A 457 15.30 28.58 -8.07
C GLY A 457 14.71 27.42 -7.27
N LYS A 458 13.53 26.98 -7.71
CA LYS A 458 12.77 25.84 -7.17
C LYS A 458 13.57 24.53 -7.11
N ASP A 459 14.53 24.35 -8.03
CA ASP A 459 15.42 23.18 -8.08
C ASP A 459 16.36 23.03 -6.88
N CYS A 460 16.53 24.10 -6.09
CA CYS A 460 17.39 24.10 -4.90
C CYS A 460 16.59 24.05 -3.59
N TRP A 461 15.27 24.20 -3.64
CA TRP A 461 14.40 24.26 -2.47
C TRP A 461 13.84 22.87 -2.18
N PHE A 462 13.94 22.42 -0.94
CA PHE A 462 13.20 21.25 -0.51
C PHE A 462 11.69 21.45 -0.72
N GLY A 463 11.05 20.46 -1.32
CA GLY A 463 9.63 20.48 -1.71
C GLY A 463 9.32 21.35 -2.92
N GLY A 464 10.31 22.05 -3.49
CA GLY A 464 10.14 22.90 -4.66
C GLY A 464 10.37 22.18 -5.99
N ASN A 465 10.75 20.89 -5.99
CA ASN A 465 11.17 20.14 -7.17
C ASN A 465 10.80 18.66 -7.04
N LYS A 466 10.91 17.90 -8.14
CA LYS A 466 10.64 16.45 -8.15
C LYS A 466 11.62 15.60 -7.31
N ASN A 467 12.75 16.17 -6.92
CA ASN A 467 13.79 15.50 -6.12
C ASN A 467 13.61 15.75 -4.61
N SER A 468 12.50 16.31 -4.16
CA SER A 468 12.20 16.47 -2.74
C SER A 468 10.73 16.77 -2.48
N TRP A 469 10.26 16.45 -1.27
CA TRP A 469 9.00 16.93 -0.74
C TRP A 469 9.25 17.67 0.58
N SER A 470 8.37 18.59 0.94
CA SER A 470 8.45 19.28 2.22
C SER A 470 7.10 19.47 2.89
N LEU A 471 7.12 19.37 4.21
CA LEU A 471 6.04 19.68 5.12
C LEU A 471 6.36 21.02 5.80
N ARG A 472 5.49 22.02 5.60
CA ARG A 472 5.60 23.29 6.32
C ARG A 472 4.87 23.20 7.66
N CYS A 473 5.57 23.54 8.73
CA CYS A 473 5.05 23.58 10.09
C CYS A 473 5.02 25.03 10.59
N ASP A 474 3.83 25.53 10.95
CA ASP A 474 3.63 26.84 11.58
C ASP A 474 2.77 26.74 12.86
N LYS A 475 2.62 27.87 13.57
CA LYS A 475 1.87 27.95 14.84
C LYS A 475 0.35 27.80 14.69
N HIS A 476 -0.19 27.88 13.47
CA HIS A 476 -1.62 27.91 13.20
C HIS A 476 -2.11 26.62 12.52
N ARG A 477 -1.74 25.43 13.02
CA ARG A 477 -2.37 24.13 12.68
C ARG A 477 -2.64 23.86 11.19
N TYR A 478 -1.79 24.31 10.27
CA TYR A 478 -1.83 23.84 8.89
C TYR A 478 -0.52 23.15 8.55
N LEU A 479 -0.61 21.84 8.34
CA LEU A 479 0.41 21.07 7.65
C LEU A 479 0.09 21.17 6.16
N SER A 480 0.81 22.02 5.43
CA SER A 480 0.79 21.93 3.97
C SER A 480 1.92 21.02 3.51
N VAL A 481 1.55 19.97 2.76
CA VAL A 481 2.51 19.12 2.04
C VAL A 481 2.68 19.73 0.66
N THR A 482 3.90 20.13 0.32
CA THR A 482 4.23 20.52 -1.06
C THR A 482 4.90 19.33 -1.74
N MET A 483 4.17 18.67 -2.64
CA MET A 483 4.69 17.73 -3.63
C MET A 483 4.31 18.25 -5.03
N ILE A 484 5.20 18.12 -6.01
CA ILE A 484 4.90 18.53 -7.40
C ILE A 484 3.85 17.64 -8.07
N THR A 485 3.30 16.62 -7.41
CA THR A 485 2.18 15.83 -7.98
C THR A 485 0.80 16.12 -7.40
N THR A 486 0.64 16.91 -6.32
CA THR A 486 -0.66 17.50 -5.89
C THR A 486 -0.45 18.29 -4.60
N ASP A 487 -0.89 19.55 -4.53
CA ASP A 487 -1.11 20.25 -3.25
C ASP A 487 -2.28 19.56 -2.53
N SER A 488 -1.98 18.74 -1.52
CA SER A 488 -3.00 18.10 -0.67
C SER A 488 -2.85 18.60 0.77
N TYR A 489 -3.96 19.09 1.32
CA TYR A 489 -4.08 19.46 2.73
C TYR A 489 -4.32 18.18 3.55
N LEU A 490 -3.45 17.89 4.52
CA LEU A 490 -3.73 16.86 5.52
C LEU A 490 -4.77 17.38 6.53
N PRO A 491 -5.81 16.61 6.90
CA PRO A 491 -6.76 17.04 7.91
C PRO A 491 -6.07 17.18 9.29
N PRO A 492 -6.52 18.12 10.15
CA PRO A 492 -5.93 18.32 11.47
C PRO A 492 -6.20 17.10 12.37
N PRO A 493 -5.24 16.70 13.23
CA PRO A 493 -5.50 15.68 14.24
C PRO A 493 -6.57 16.15 15.25
N PRO A 494 -7.36 15.22 15.84
CA PRO A 494 -8.38 15.57 16.81
C PRO A 494 -7.76 16.23 18.05
N PRO A 495 -8.46 17.18 18.70
CA PRO A 495 -7.93 17.90 19.85
C PRO A 495 -7.83 16.97 21.06
N THR A 496 -6.63 16.48 21.39
CA THR A 496 -6.35 15.89 22.69
C THR A 496 -6.07 17.00 23.71
N THR A 497 -6.88 17.03 24.77
CA THR A 497 -6.67 17.87 25.95
C THR A 497 -5.53 17.32 26.79
N GLU A 498 -4.30 17.65 26.40
CA GLU A 498 -3.12 17.78 27.27
C GLU A 498 -1.97 18.31 26.38
N GLN A 499 -1.33 19.39 26.82
CA GLN A 499 -0.30 20.12 26.08
C GLN A 499 1.03 19.38 26.07
N GLU A 500 1.23 18.47 25.12
CA GLU A 500 2.55 18.11 24.56
C GLU A 500 2.37 17.79 23.06
N CYS A 501 2.61 18.78 22.18
CA CYS A 501 2.62 18.56 20.74
C CYS A 501 3.98 17.97 20.32
N VAL A 502 4.07 16.64 20.22
CA VAL A 502 5.16 15.95 19.53
C VAL A 502 4.79 15.83 18.04
N MET A 503 5.50 16.53 17.14
CA MET A 503 5.25 16.43 15.70
C MET A 503 6.53 16.41 14.86
N MET A 504 6.87 15.17 14.48
CA MET A 504 7.70 14.57 13.42
C MET A 504 8.52 15.48 12.47
N VAL A 505 9.85 15.27 12.40
CA VAL A 505 10.86 16.23 11.86
C VAL A 505 11.77 15.74 10.69
N LEU A 506 13.08 15.94 10.58
CA LEU A 506 13.72 16.55 9.38
C LEU A 506 14.49 15.65 8.37
N VAL A 507 14.46 16.07 7.09
CA VAL A 507 15.45 16.12 5.97
C VAL A 507 16.37 14.93 5.76
N GLN A 508 16.17 14.19 4.64
CA GLN A 508 17.24 13.37 4.07
C GLN A 508 17.08 12.82 2.64
N GLU A 509 18.20 12.45 2.00
CA GLU A 509 18.31 11.67 0.75
C GLU A 509 17.87 10.21 0.91
N CYS A 510 16.88 9.76 0.13
CA CYS A 510 16.59 8.34 -0.08
C CYS A 510 17.50 7.76 -1.19
N VAL A 511 18.17 6.64 -0.91
CA VAL A 511 18.90 5.85 -1.91
C VAL A 511 18.36 4.43 -1.90
N CYS A 512 17.51 4.11 -2.87
CA CYS A 512 17.33 2.73 -3.33
C CYS A 512 18.00 2.60 -4.69
N VAL A 513 19.11 1.87 -4.74
CA VAL A 513 19.62 1.30 -5.99
C VAL A 513 19.28 -0.19 -5.91
N THR A 514 18.17 -0.59 -6.52
CA THR A 514 18.02 -1.97 -6.99
C THR A 514 18.31 -1.92 -8.48
N GLY A 515 19.44 -2.50 -8.88
CA GLY A 515 19.80 -2.69 -10.29
C GLY A 515 18.95 -3.74 -10.97
#